data_AF-A0A8T5UN76-F1
#
_entry.id   AF-A0A8T5UN76-F1
#
_cell.length_a   1.000
_cell.length_b   1.000
_cell.length_c   1.000
_cell.angle_alpha   90.00
_cell.angle_beta   90.00
_cell.angle_gamma   90.00
#
_symmetry.space_group_name_H-M   'P 1'
#
loop_
_entity.id
_entity.type
_entity.pdbx_description
1 polymer ?
#
loop_
_entity_poly.entity_id
_entity_poly.type
_entity_poly.pdbx_seq_one_letter_code
_entity_poly.pdbx_strand_id
1 'polypeptide(L)'
;MLIAENHLQFILEVVIMVHVGMLLIFNVIAIPLSLVLFLALMLTVVLAGIFSIDTAFLFLPFVSHHEFTHPFGPLAVFSWVTLSASASLLTEVDIKSSSIKTLSIILFFVIAVAGGIMHRSFLLLWLLGWFVGTLIMSKSFRRTSTITLKRILLVMGAGLAGFGILEILSKILNAPILSPLLRISRIEEFAMPSLTMVIKNTTFWGHVQGSCFWGAQCLGGSDGYISMPMNLINFFTLPFPLFAGVLVVKKDAIDYMLPGIFGVAFDFGYGGLLALMVWIMIVTLTGFYILRNYRSKRKNGSRMYLGREALLIGALTAFLSQSIIALFLFNRTFNGIAMLVYIFLSALVMAHILSIKRNI
;
A
#
# COMPACT_ATOMS: atom_id res chain seq x y z
N MET A 1 26.51 15.14 -5.81
CA MET A 1 26.08 16.04 -4.73
C MET A 1 24.70 15.55 -4.31
N LEU A 2 24.55 14.98 -3.11
CA LEU A 2 23.29 14.41 -2.59
C LEU A 2 22.60 15.46 -1.69
N ILE A 3 22.28 16.61 -2.27
CA ILE A 3 21.45 17.63 -1.63
C ILE A 3 20.35 17.89 -2.65
N ALA A 4 19.14 17.44 -2.33
CA ALA A 4 18.01 17.57 -3.25
C ALA A 4 17.66 19.06 -3.45
N GLU A 5 17.53 19.47 -4.71
CA GLU A 5 17.15 20.85 -5.08
C GLU A 5 15.63 20.99 -5.34
N ASN A 6 14.95 19.86 -5.60
CA ASN A 6 13.51 19.80 -5.81
C ASN A 6 12.92 18.47 -5.30
N HIS A 7 11.58 18.39 -5.25
CA HIS A 7 10.89 17.20 -4.71
C HIS A 7 11.14 15.94 -5.53
N LEU A 8 11.21 16.01 -6.87
CA LEU A 8 11.50 14.83 -7.69
C LEU A 8 12.87 14.25 -7.40
N GLN A 9 13.91 15.09 -7.32
CA GLN A 9 15.26 14.66 -6.98
C GLN A 9 15.27 14.01 -5.59
N PHE A 10 14.57 14.61 -4.61
CA PHE A 10 14.48 14.04 -3.28
C PHE A 10 13.83 12.64 -3.27
N ILE A 11 12.75 12.46 -4.03
CA ILE A 11 12.10 11.16 -4.20
C ILE A 11 13.06 10.15 -4.81
N LEU A 12 13.77 10.51 -5.89
CA LEU A 12 14.71 9.63 -6.56
C LEU A 12 15.89 9.24 -5.66
N GLU A 13 16.44 10.17 -4.89
CA GLU A 13 17.52 9.90 -3.94
C GLU A 13 17.07 8.88 -2.88
N VAL A 14 15.86 9.03 -2.33
CA VAL A 14 15.33 8.07 -1.36
C VAL A 14 15.03 6.72 -2.02
N VAL A 15 14.51 6.70 -3.25
CA VAL A 15 14.32 5.45 -4.02
C VAL A 15 15.65 4.72 -4.14
N ILE A 16 16.70 5.39 -4.60
CA ILE A 16 18.03 4.78 -4.79
C ILE A 16 18.57 4.27 -3.45
N MET A 17 18.54 5.10 -2.40
CA MET A 17 19.08 4.75 -1.09
C MET A 17 18.38 3.52 -0.49
N VAL A 18 17.04 3.49 -0.54
CA VAL A 18 16.26 2.35 -0.03
C VAL A 18 16.50 1.09 -0.85
N HIS A 19 16.57 1.18 -2.18
CA HIS A 19 16.83 0.00 -3.02
C HIS A 19 18.23 -0.57 -2.79
N VAL A 20 19.27 0.27 -2.75
CA VAL A 20 20.64 -0.15 -2.46
C VAL A 20 20.74 -0.74 -1.05
N GLY A 21 20.17 -0.06 -0.04
CA GLY A 21 20.17 -0.53 1.34
C GLY A 21 19.50 -1.90 1.48
N MET A 22 18.31 -2.07 0.88
CA MET A 22 17.59 -3.35 0.93
C MET A 22 18.33 -4.48 0.22
N LEU A 23 18.95 -4.21 -0.93
CA LEU A 23 19.78 -5.17 -1.66
C LEU A 23 20.96 -5.66 -0.80
N LEU A 24 21.63 -4.75 -0.08
CA LEU A 24 22.74 -5.11 0.81
C LEU A 24 22.27 -5.97 1.99
N ILE A 25 21.20 -5.55 2.67
CA ILE A 25 20.65 -6.28 3.83
C ILE A 25 20.24 -7.71 3.44
N PHE A 26 19.56 -7.86 2.30
CA PHE A 26 19.09 -9.17 1.80
C PHE A 26 20.21 -10.14 1.46
N ASN A 27 21.37 -9.61 1.06
CA ASN A 27 22.55 -10.41 0.72
C ASN A 27 23.32 -10.88 1.96
N VAL A 28 23.35 -10.08 3.03
CA VAL A 28 24.09 -10.40 4.25
C VAL A 28 23.34 -11.41 5.11
N ILE A 29 22.03 -11.21 5.28
CA ILE A 29 21.23 -11.93 6.28
C ILE A 29 20.69 -13.26 5.72
N ALA A 30 20.84 -14.34 6.49
CA ALA A 30 20.14 -15.58 6.22
C ALA A 30 18.66 -15.41 6.58
N ILE A 31 17.76 -15.79 5.66
CA ILE A 31 16.31 -15.59 5.82
C ILE A 31 15.63 -16.95 5.96
N PRO A 32 15.74 -17.61 7.13
CA PRO A 32 15.05 -18.87 7.38
C PRO A 32 13.54 -18.64 7.57
N LEU A 33 12.76 -19.68 7.36
CA LEU A 33 11.30 -19.62 7.50
C LEU A 33 10.85 -19.22 8.92
N SER A 34 11.56 -19.68 9.95
CA SER A 34 11.26 -19.35 11.36
C SER A 34 11.41 -17.86 11.66
N LEU A 35 12.48 -17.23 11.16
CA LEU A 35 12.71 -15.80 11.33
C LEU A 35 11.60 -14.99 10.66
N VAL A 36 11.26 -15.33 9.41
CA VAL A 36 10.19 -14.65 8.66
C VAL A 36 8.84 -14.80 9.34
N LEU A 37 8.53 -16.02 9.81
CA LEU A 37 7.30 -16.29 10.54
C LEU A 37 7.20 -15.46 11.83
N PHE A 38 8.27 -15.44 12.63
CA PHE A 38 8.32 -14.68 13.88
C PHE A 38 8.16 -13.18 13.64
N LEU A 39 8.93 -12.60 12.71
CA LEU A 39 8.86 -11.18 12.38
C LEU A 39 7.50 -10.79 11.80
N ALA A 40 6.94 -11.62 10.91
CA ALA A 40 5.62 -11.36 10.33
C ALA A 40 4.52 -11.44 11.39
N LEU A 41 4.60 -12.39 12.32
CA LEU A 41 3.66 -12.50 13.43
C LEU A 41 3.75 -11.28 14.35
N MET A 42 4.94 -10.93 14.81
CA MET A 42 5.18 -9.76 15.65
C MET A 42 4.66 -8.48 14.99
N LEU A 43 5.03 -8.25 13.73
CA LEU A 43 4.58 -7.08 12.98
C LEU A 43 3.06 -7.03 12.83
N THR A 44 2.41 -8.17 12.53
CA THR A 44 0.95 -8.24 12.39
C THR A 44 0.24 -7.98 13.72
N VAL A 45 0.76 -8.49 14.84
CA VAL A 45 0.21 -8.24 16.18
C VAL A 45 0.36 -6.77 16.56
N VAL A 46 1.55 -6.19 16.35
CA VAL A 46 1.79 -4.77 16.61
C VAL A 46 0.84 -3.90 15.79
N LEU A 47 0.71 -4.16 14.49
CA LEU A 47 -0.21 -3.41 13.63
C LEU A 47 -1.67 -3.59 14.10
N ALA A 48 -2.11 -4.81 14.43
CA ALA A 48 -3.44 -5.02 15.00
C ALA A 48 -3.69 -4.20 16.26
N GLY A 49 -2.70 -4.11 17.15
CA GLY A 49 -2.73 -3.27 18.34
C GLY A 49 -2.85 -1.78 18.00
N ILE A 50 -1.99 -1.27 17.11
CA ILE A 50 -1.99 0.16 16.73
C ILE A 50 -3.32 0.52 16.05
N PHE A 51 -3.82 -0.28 15.11
CA PHE A 51 -5.13 -0.05 14.47
C PHE A 51 -6.27 -0.05 15.49
N SER A 52 -6.22 -0.94 16.50
CA SER A 52 -7.22 -0.98 17.57
C SER A 52 -7.16 0.25 18.48
N ILE A 53 -5.95 0.72 18.83
CA ILE A 53 -5.75 1.94 19.61
C ILE A 53 -6.25 3.17 18.85
N ASP A 54 -5.91 3.28 17.55
CA ASP A 54 -6.35 4.37 16.67
C ASP A 54 -7.89 4.39 16.58
N THR A 55 -8.52 3.22 16.52
CA THR A 55 -9.98 3.09 16.55
C THR A 55 -10.57 3.48 17.91
N ALA A 56 -9.94 3.11 19.02
CA ALA A 56 -10.39 3.49 20.35
C ALA A 56 -10.34 5.00 20.56
N PHE A 57 -9.32 5.68 20.01
CA PHE A 57 -9.19 7.14 20.07
C PHE A 57 -10.31 7.88 19.33
N LEU A 58 -10.96 7.25 18.35
CA LEU A 58 -12.14 7.81 17.69
C LEU A 58 -13.31 8.03 18.66
N PHE A 59 -13.38 7.24 19.74
CA PHE A 59 -14.44 7.30 20.75
C PHE A 59 -14.08 8.15 21.98
N LEU A 60 -12.85 8.67 22.06
CA LEU A 60 -12.43 9.54 23.16
C LEU A 60 -12.63 11.03 22.79
N PRO A 61 -13.25 11.83 23.68
CA PRO A 61 -13.32 13.27 23.47
C PRO A 61 -11.90 13.86 23.45
N PHE A 62 -11.67 14.88 22.61
CA PHE A 62 -10.40 15.61 22.39
C PHE A 62 -9.30 14.92 21.55
N VAL A 63 -9.35 13.61 21.27
CA VAL A 63 -8.31 12.90 20.49
C VAL A 63 -8.82 12.36 19.15
N SER A 64 -10.12 12.48 18.88
CA SER A 64 -10.82 11.90 17.72
C SER A 64 -10.36 12.38 16.33
N HIS A 65 -9.47 13.38 16.26
CA HIS A 65 -8.95 13.93 15.01
C HIS A 65 -7.62 13.33 14.55
N HIS A 66 -6.91 12.58 15.39
CA HIS A 66 -5.63 11.99 15.01
C HIS A 66 -5.84 10.67 14.23
N GLU A 67 -5.26 10.58 13.02
CA GLU A 67 -5.24 9.36 12.20
C GLU A 67 -3.80 8.86 12.07
N PHE A 68 -3.37 7.94 12.95
CA PHE A 68 -1.99 7.46 12.94
C PHE A 68 -1.76 6.31 11.96
N THR A 69 -2.79 5.51 11.67
CA THR A 69 -2.58 4.22 10.96
C THR A 69 -2.81 4.24 9.45
N HIS A 70 -3.23 5.36 8.88
CA HIS A 70 -3.47 5.50 7.44
C HIS A 70 -2.30 5.03 6.55
N PRO A 71 -1.03 5.40 6.79
CA PRO A 71 0.07 4.99 5.92
C PRO A 71 0.50 3.53 6.08
N PHE A 72 0.05 2.86 7.15
CA PHE A 72 0.48 1.50 7.48
C PHE A 72 -0.39 0.41 6.86
N GLY A 73 -1.41 0.77 6.07
CA GLY A 73 -2.28 -0.19 5.41
C GLY A 73 -1.54 -1.24 4.56
N PRO A 74 -0.64 -0.82 3.65
CA PRO A 74 0.14 -1.75 2.85
C PRO A 74 1.09 -2.61 3.70
N LEU A 75 1.63 -2.08 4.81
CA LEU A 75 2.45 -2.84 5.74
C LEU A 75 1.64 -3.93 6.46
N ALA A 76 0.38 -3.64 6.80
CA ALA A 76 -0.51 -4.63 7.39
C ALA A 76 -0.81 -5.77 6.39
N VAL A 77 -1.05 -5.43 5.12
CA VAL A 77 -1.21 -6.44 4.05
C VAL A 77 0.07 -7.27 3.92
N PHE A 78 1.23 -6.61 3.87
CA PHE A 78 2.53 -7.27 3.79
C PHE A 78 2.73 -8.26 4.95
N SER A 79 2.54 -7.81 6.19
CA SER A 79 2.79 -8.62 7.38
C SER A 79 1.84 -9.82 7.45
N TRP A 80 0.55 -9.59 7.22
CA TRP A 80 -0.47 -10.63 7.31
C TRP A 80 -0.36 -11.68 6.20
N VAL A 81 -0.09 -11.25 4.96
CA VAL A 81 0.10 -12.18 3.83
C VAL A 81 1.40 -12.97 4.03
N THR A 82 2.48 -12.34 4.50
CA THR A 82 3.73 -13.04 4.82
C THR A 82 3.52 -14.08 5.92
N LEU A 83 2.78 -13.75 6.98
CA LEU A 83 2.42 -14.67 8.05
C LEU A 83 1.61 -15.86 7.51
N SER A 84 0.60 -15.59 6.70
CA SER A 84 -0.28 -16.61 6.11
C SER A 84 0.46 -17.52 5.13
N ALA A 85 1.36 -16.96 4.32
CA ALA A 85 2.22 -17.71 3.42
C ALA A 85 3.21 -18.58 4.19
N SER A 86 3.84 -18.04 5.24
CA SER A 86 4.78 -18.77 6.11
C SER A 86 4.10 -19.94 6.82
N ALA A 87 2.91 -19.71 7.39
CA ALA A 87 2.13 -20.75 8.04
C ALA A 87 1.67 -21.86 7.05
N SER A 88 1.39 -21.48 5.81
CA SER A 88 1.08 -22.43 4.73
C SER A 88 2.29 -23.26 4.31
N LEU A 89 3.47 -22.64 4.20
CA LEU A 89 4.73 -23.32 3.89
C LEU A 89 5.16 -24.30 4.98
N LEU A 90 4.90 -24.00 6.27
CA LEU A 90 5.13 -24.96 7.36
C LEU A 90 4.38 -26.27 7.13
N THR A 91 3.12 -26.20 6.67
CA THR A 91 2.33 -27.39 6.36
C THR A 91 2.90 -28.17 5.17
N GLU A 92 3.52 -27.49 4.20
CA GLU A 92 4.15 -28.13 3.05
C GLU A 92 5.45 -28.88 3.40
N VAL A 93 6.02 -28.62 4.59
CA VAL A 93 7.19 -29.35 5.13
C VAL A 93 6.83 -30.21 6.34
N ASP A 94 5.56 -30.62 6.44
CA ASP A 94 5.01 -31.50 7.49
C ASP A 94 5.13 -30.97 8.92
N ILE A 95 5.25 -29.66 9.09
CA ILE A 95 5.20 -29.00 10.40
C ILE A 95 3.76 -28.57 10.70
N LYS A 96 3.23 -29.02 11.84
CA LYS A 96 1.90 -28.63 12.32
C LYS A 96 1.85 -27.11 12.51
N SER A 97 0.95 -26.45 11.77
CA SER A 97 0.77 -24.98 11.81
C SER A 97 -0.69 -24.55 11.97
N SER A 98 -1.56 -25.43 12.46
CA SER A 98 -2.98 -25.14 12.69
C SER A 98 -3.19 -23.92 13.59
N SER A 99 -2.54 -23.87 14.76
CA SER A 99 -2.70 -22.76 15.72
C SER A 99 -2.29 -21.41 15.11
N ILE A 100 -1.21 -21.38 14.32
CA ILE A 100 -0.73 -20.16 13.67
C ILE A 100 -1.69 -19.71 12.57
N LYS A 101 -2.26 -20.65 11.80
CA LYS A 101 -3.30 -20.32 10.82
C LYS A 101 -4.54 -19.74 11.48
N THR A 102 -4.99 -20.32 12.59
CA THR A 102 -6.12 -19.79 13.37
C THR A 102 -5.82 -18.38 13.88
N LEU A 103 -4.63 -18.16 14.46
CA LEU A 103 -4.22 -16.84 14.91
C LEU A 103 -4.16 -15.82 13.77
N SER A 104 -3.66 -16.22 12.58
CA SER A 104 -3.66 -15.36 11.39
C SER A 104 -5.07 -14.94 10.98
N ILE A 105 -6.05 -15.84 11.08
CA ILE A 105 -7.46 -15.52 10.79
C ILE A 105 -8.04 -14.57 11.83
N ILE A 106 -7.74 -14.77 13.12
CA ILE A 106 -8.18 -13.86 14.18
C ILE A 106 -7.61 -12.45 13.93
N LEU A 107 -6.30 -12.34 13.69
CA LEU A 107 -5.64 -11.07 13.40
C LEU A 107 -6.17 -10.43 12.12
N PHE A 108 -6.58 -11.23 11.12
CA PHE A 108 -7.22 -10.71 9.92
C PHE A 108 -8.48 -9.91 10.25
N PHE A 109 -9.37 -10.49 11.06
CA PHE A 109 -10.64 -9.85 11.42
C PHE A 109 -10.45 -8.65 12.33
N VAL A 110 -9.52 -8.73 13.30
CA VAL A 110 -9.20 -7.59 14.17
C VAL A 110 -8.74 -6.39 13.35
N ILE A 111 -7.78 -6.59 12.44
CA ILE A 111 -7.27 -5.52 11.58
C ILE A 111 -8.36 -5.02 10.62
N ALA A 112 -9.16 -5.93 10.02
CA ALA A 112 -10.23 -5.55 9.10
C ALA A 112 -11.27 -4.65 9.77
N VAL A 113 -11.72 -5.01 10.98
CA VAL A 113 -12.72 -4.25 11.73
C VAL A 113 -12.14 -2.91 12.19
N ALA A 114 -10.99 -2.92 12.87
CA ALA A 114 -10.37 -1.71 13.38
C ALA A 114 -10.01 -0.74 12.25
N GLY A 115 -9.26 -1.22 11.24
CA GLY A 115 -8.87 -0.40 10.10
C GLY A 115 -10.06 0.04 9.24
N GLY A 116 -11.12 -0.74 9.15
CA GLY A 116 -12.33 -0.37 8.39
C GLY A 116 -13.21 0.67 9.07
N ILE A 117 -13.24 0.70 10.40
CA ILE A 117 -13.90 1.76 11.16
C ILE A 117 -13.12 3.07 11.01
N MET A 118 -11.79 3.00 11.08
CA MET A 118 -10.93 4.18 11.13
C MET A 118 -10.65 4.80 9.75
N HIS A 119 -10.38 4.00 8.71
CA HIS A 119 -9.86 4.49 7.43
C HIS A 119 -10.78 4.17 6.24
N ARG A 120 -11.15 5.22 5.51
CA ARG A 120 -12.11 5.16 4.39
C ARG A 120 -11.69 4.21 3.26
N SER A 121 -10.40 4.16 2.93
CA SER A 121 -9.84 3.38 1.81
C SER A 121 -9.21 2.05 2.25
N PHE A 122 -9.04 1.84 3.55
CA PHE A 122 -8.28 0.70 4.07
C PHE A 122 -8.96 -0.64 3.75
N LEU A 123 -10.29 -0.74 3.88
CA LEU A 123 -11.00 -1.99 3.57
C LEU A 123 -10.81 -2.44 2.12
N LEU A 124 -10.80 -1.49 1.17
CA LEU A 124 -10.55 -1.80 -0.24
C LEU A 124 -9.14 -2.36 -0.43
N LEU A 125 -8.13 -1.69 0.16
CA LEU A 125 -6.74 -2.16 0.13
C LEU A 125 -6.59 -3.54 0.81
N TRP A 126 -7.24 -3.73 1.97
CA TRP A 126 -7.17 -4.94 2.78
C TRP A 126 -7.78 -6.14 2.05
N LEU A 127 -8.98 -5.98 1.51
CA LEU A 127 -9.67 -7.02 0.74
C LEU A 127 -8.97 -7.30 -0.59
N LEU A 128 -8.45 -6.28 -1.27
CA LEU A 128 -7.64 -6.47 -2.48
C LEU A 128 -6.34 -7.22 -2.15
N GLY A 129 -5.67 -6.87 -1.04
CA GLY A 129 -4.49 -7.56 -0.53
C GLY A 129 -4.77 -9.03 -0.22
N TRP A 130 -5.89 -9.30 0.44
CA TRP A 130 -6.36 -10.67 0.67
C TRP A 130 -6.60 -11.43 -0.64
N PHE A 131 -7.30 -10.82 -1.59
CA PHE A 131 -7.61 -11.42 -2.88
C PHE A 131 -6.35 -11.72 -3.70
N VAL A 132 -5.45 -10.74 -3.86
CA VAL A 132 -4.19 -10.89 -4.58
C VAL A 132 -3.28 -11.91 -3.87
N GLY A 133 -3.18 -11.84 -2.54
CA GLY A 133 -2.36 -12.76 -1.76
C GLY A 133 -2.83 -14.21 -1.88
N THR A 134 -4.15 -14.43 -1.81
CA THR A 134 -4.72 -15.78 -1.98
C THR A 134 -4.52 -16.31 -3.40
N LEU A 135 -4.61 -15.46 -4.44
CA LEU A 135 -4.29 -15.82 -5.82
C LEU A 135 -2.82 -16.23 -6.01
N ILE A 136 -1.90 -15.48 -5.42
CA ILE A 136 -0.46 -15.78 -5.51
C ILE A 136 -0.16 -17.09 -4.75
N MET A 137 -0.68 -17.25 -3.54
CA MET A 137 -0.51 -18.44 -2.72
C MET A 137 -1.12 -19.70 -3.36
N SER A 138 -2.30 -19.61 -3.97
CA SER A 138 -2.95 -20.76 -4.61
C SER A 138 -2.13 -21.28 -5.78
N LYS A 139 -1.62 -20.38 -6.62
CA LYS A 139 -0.66 -20.72 -7.66
C LYS A 139 0.62 -21.29 -7.07
N SER A 140 1.11 -20.77 -5.93
CA SER A 140 2.36 -21.25 -5.31
C SER A 140 2.29 -22.63 -4.70
N PHE A 141 1.21 -22.94 -4.00
CA PHE A 141 1.07 -24.17 -3.24
C PHE A 141 0.26 -25.25 -3.97
N ARG A 142 -0.12 -25.03 -5.25
CA ARG A 142 -1.01 -25.94 -6.01
C ARG A 142 -2.30 -26.31 -5.27
N ARG A 143 -2.74 -25.47 -4.33
CA ARG A 143 -4.04 -25.62 -3.68
C ARG A 143 -5.07 -25.02 -4.62
N THR A 144 -6.12 -25.76 -4.94
CA THR A 144 -7.24 -25.23 -5.72
C THR A 144 -7.90 -24.12 -4.92
N SER A 145 -7.52 -22.86 -5.16
CA SER A 145 -8.43 -21.76 -4.87
C SER A 145 -9.53 -21.87 -5.92
N THR A 146 -10.58 -22.63 -5.62
CA THR A 146 -11.81 -22.53 -6.38
C THR A 146 -12.41 -21.17 -6.05
N ILE A 147 -11.91 -20.14 -6.73
CA ILE A 147 -12.59 -18.85 -6.84
C ILE A 147 -13.81 -19.16 -7.69
N THR A 148 -14.85 -19.64 -7.04
CA THR A 148 -16.13 -19.87 -7.66
C THR A 148 -16.86 -18.54 -7.73
N LEU A 149 -17.68 -18.37 -8.78
CA LEU A 149 -18.57 -17.22 -8.90
C LEU A 149 -19.37 -16.99 -7.61
N LYS A 150 -19.80 -18.07 -6.95
CA LYS A 150 -20.47 -18.03 -5.64
C LYS A 150 -19.65 -17.30 -4.57
N ARG A 151 -18.34 -17.53 -4.47
CA ARG A 151 -17.48 -16.85 -3.50
C ARG A 151 -17.26 -15.38 -3.85
N ILE A 152 -17.13 -15.05 -5.14
CA ILE A 152 -17.04 -13.65 -5.60
C ILE A 152 -18.33 -12.92 -5.24
N LEU A 153 -19.49 -13.49 -5.57
CA LEU A 153 -20.81 -12.95 -5.23
C LEU A 153 -21.00 -12.80 -3.71
N LEU A 154 -20.53 -13.75 -2.90
CA LEU A 154 -20.62 -13.70 -1.44
C LEU A 154 -19.75 -12.57 -0.88
N VAL A 155 -18.53 -12.37 -1.41
CA VAL A 155 -17.66 -11.25 -1.01
C VAL A 155 -18.28 -9.91 -1.42
N MET A 156 -18.80 -9.80 -2.65
CA MET A 156 -19.52 -8.58 -3.07
C MET A 156 -20.76 -8.34 -2.21
N GLY A 157 -21.53 -9.37 -1.90
CA GLY A 157 -22.70 -9.30 -1.03
C GLY A 157 -22.35 -8.87 0.38
N ALA A 158 -21.29 -9.41 0.97
CA ALA A 158 -20.79 -8.98 2.28
C ALA A 158 -20.31 -7.52 2.26
N GLY A 159 -19.66 -7.10 1.17
CA GLY A 159 -19.29 -5.70 0.94
C GLY A 159 -20.51 -4.78 0.91
N LEU A 160 -21.53 -5.11 0.11
CA LEU A 160 -22.78 -4.36 0.02
C LEU A 160 -23.54 -4.33 1.35
N ALA A 161 -23.61 -5.45 2.06
CA ALA A 161 -24.21 -5.52 3.38
C ALA A 161 -23.48 -4.64 4.40
N GLY A 162 -22.13 -4.66 4.39
CA GLY A 162 -21.32 -3.77 5.21
C GLY A 162 -21.56 -2.29 4.89
N PHE A 163 -21.67 -1.93 3.61
CA PHE A 163 -22.04 -0.58 3.17
C PHE A 163 -23.43 -0.19 3.68
N GLY A 164 -24.42 -1.07 3.56
CA GLY A 164 -25.78 -0.83 4.06
C GLY A 164 -25.84 -0.64 5.58
N ILE A 165 -25.14 -1.49 6.34
CA ILE A 165 -25.08 -1.39 7.81
C ILE A 165 -24.44 -0.06 8.23
N LEU A 166 -23.35 0.35 7.59
CA LEU A 166 -22.68 1.62 7.88
C LEU A 166 -23.58 2.82 7.56
N GLU A 167 -24.35 2.77 6.46
CA GLU A 167 -25.31 3.82 6.11
C GLU A 167 -26.45 3.91 7.14
N ILE A 168 -26.98 2.77 7.58
CA ILE A 168 -28.02 2.72 8.61
C ILE A 168 -27.48 3.27 9.94
N LEU A 169 -26.30 2.82 10.37
CA LEU A 169 -25.65 3.32 11.58
C LEU A 169 -25.36 4.83 11.49
N SER A 170 -24.96 5.33 10.32
CA SER A 170 -24.75 6.76 10.09
C SER A 170 -26.01 7.58 10.36
N LYS A 171 -27.18 7.07 9.94
CA LYS A 171 -28.47 7.74 10.13
C LYS A 171 -28.96 7.64 11.57
N ILE A 172 -28.80 6.48 12.21
CA ILE A 172 -29.22 6.26 13.60
C ILE A 172 -28.37 7.08 14.58
N LEU A 173 -27.05 7.11 14.38
CA LEU A 173 -26.11 7.78 15.28
C LEU A 173 -25.91 9.27 14.94
N ASN A 174 -26.61 9.82 13.93
CA ASN A 174 -26.36 11.15 13.36
C ASN A 174 -24.86 11.40 13.09
N ALA A 175 -24.14 10.35 12.69
CA ALA A 175 -22.71 10.36 12.49
C ALA A 175 -22.41 10.32 10.98
N PRO A 176 -22.43 11.47 10.27
CA PRO A 176 -22.30 11.53 8.80
C PRO A 176 -20.96 10.98 8.29
N ILE A 177 -19.98 10.80 9.17
CA ILE A 177 -18.69 10.17 8.88
C ILE A 177 -18.87 8.69 8.48
N LEU A 178 -19.90 8.01 9.00
CA LEU A 178 -20.16 6.59 8.73
C LEU A 178 -20.86 6.34 7.38
N SER A 179 -21.55 7.32 6.81
CA SER A 179 -22.34 7.18 5.57
C SER A 179 -21.45 6.91 4.35
N PRO A 180 -21.59 5.76 3.67
CA PRO A 180 -20.92 5.52 2.39
C PRO A 180 -21.52 6.31 1.22
N LEU A 181 -22.83 6.61 1.24
CA LEU A 181 -23.48 7.35 0.15
C LEU A 181 -23.01 8.81 0.07
N LEU A 182 -22.90 9.47 1.22
CA LEU A 182 -22.35 10.82 1.33
C LEU A 182 -20.88 10.87 0.88
N ARG A 183 -20.16 9.75 0.92
CA ARG A 183 -18.78 9.66 0.40
C ARG A 183 -18.75 9.62 -1.12
N ILE A 184 -19.68 8.91 -1.77
CA ILE A 184 -19.77 8.83 -3.23
C ILE A 184 -20.14 10.21 -3.81
N SER A 185 -21.13 10.88 -3.23
CA SER A 185 -21.56 12.21 -3.72
C SER A 185 -20.44 13.26 -3.65
N ARG A 186 -19.61 13.21 -2.59
CA ARG A 186 -18.43 14.10 -2.48
C ARG A 186 -17.37 13.81 -3.54
N ILE A 187 -17.14 12.55 -3.91
CA ILE A 187 -16.20 12.23 -4.99
C ILE A 187 -16.68 12.87 -6.30
N GLU A 188 -17.96 12.74 -6.60
CA GLU A 188 -18.56 13.31 -7.82
C GLU A 188 -18.48 14.84 -7.83
N GLU A 189 -18.81 15.48 -6.71
CA GLU A 189 -18.86 16.94 -6.57
C GLU A 189 -17.46 17.59 -6.62
N PHE A 190 -16.43 16.94 -6.05
CA PHE A 190 -15.11 17.54 -5.89
C PHE A 190 -14.03 17.01 -6.86
N ALA A 191 -14.10 15.76 -7.32
CA ALA A 191 -13.04 15.18 -8.16
C ALA A 191 -13.17 15.55 -9.65
N MET A 192 -14.40 15.73 -10.15
CA MET A 192 -14.64 16.00 -11.59
C MET A 192 -14.01 17.32 -12.09
N PRO A 193 -14.15 18.46 -11.38
CA PRO A 193 -13.48 19.70 -11.77
C PRO A 193 -11.95 19.57 -11.77
N SER A 194 -11.37 18.92 -10.76
CA SER A 194 -9.93 18.69 -10.64
C SER A 194 -9.38 17.82 -11.77
N LEU A 195 -10.10 16.78 -12.20
CA LEU A 195 -9.70 15.94 -13.33
C LEU A 195 -9.57 16.75 -14.61
N THR A 196 -10.53 17.64 -14.89
CA THR A 196 -10.48 18.50 -16.08
C THR A 196 -9.32 19.49 -16.04
N MET A 197 -9.01 20.03 -14.86
CA MET A 197 -7.87 20.92 -14.65
C MET A 197 -6.54 20.18 -14.89
N VAL A 198 -6.38 19.00 -14.28
CA VAL A 198 -5.13 18.22 -14.38
C VAL A 198 -4.88 17.81 -15.83
N ILE A 199 -5.87 17.25 -16.51
CA ILE A 199 -5.69 16.75 -17.89
C ILE A 199 -5.33 17.89 -18.85
N LYS A 200 -5.96 19.06 -18.72
CA LYS A 200 -5.70 20.19 -19.63
C LYS A 200 -4.33 20.83 -19.44
N ASN A 201 -3.79 20.75 -18.23
CA ASN A 201 -2.56 21.46 -17.87
C ASN A 201 -1.33 20.54 -17.77
N THR A 202 -1.51 19.22 -17.84
CA THR A 202 -0.39 18.27 -17.84
C THR A 202 0.38 18.36 -19.15
N THR A 203 1.71 18.43 -19.06
CA THR A 203 2.60 18.39 -20.22
C THR A 203 3.35 17.05 -20.26
N PHE A 204 4.25 16.86 -21.24
CA PHE A 204 5.09 15.67 -21.26
C PHE A 204 6.02 15.59 -20.04
N TRP A 205 6.50 16.75 -19.55
CA TRP A 205 7.34 16.90 -18.37
C TRP A 205 6.74 17.94 -17.42
N GLY A 206 6.10 17.47 -16.35
CA GLY A 206 5.40 18.32 -15.39
C GLY A 206 4.07 18.86 -15.95
N HIS A 207 3.82 20.14 -15.73
CA HIS A 207 2.59 20.81 -16.10
C HIS A 207 2.82 22.29 -16.46
N VAL A 208 1.79 22.94 -17.00
CA VAL A 208 1.85 24.35 -17.40
C VAL A 208 2.09 25.24 -16.18
N GLN A 209 3.14 26.06 -16.21
CA GLN A 209 3.42 27.00 -15.13
C GLN A 209 2.24 27.93 -14.88
N GLY A 210 1.83 28.08 -13.63
CA GLY A 210 0.64 28.86 -13.27
C GLY A 210 -0.63 28.04 -13.04
N SER A 211 -0.64 26.76 -13.41
CA SER A 211 -1.83 25.91 -13.24
C SER A 211 -1.91 25.24 -11.86
N CYS A 212 -0.85 25.28 -11.06
CA CYS A 212 -0.88 24.78 -9.69
C CYS A 212 -1.42 25.83 -8.70
N PHE A 213 -1.70 25.39 -7.47
CA PHE A 213 -2.26 26.24 -6.41
C PHE A 213 -1.46 27.53 -6.17
N TRP A 214 -0.14 27.46 -6.36
CA TRP A 214 0.79 28.56 -6.14
C TRP A 214 0.76 29.64 -7.23
N GLY A 215 -0.04 29.47 -8.28
CA GLY A 215 -0.17 30.43 -9.37
C GLY A 215 1.20 30.79 -9.97
N ALA A 216 1.58 32.06 -9.94
CA ALA A 216 2.86 32.51 -10.50
C ALA A 216 4.11 31.88 -9.85
N GLN A 217 4.00 31.33 -8.63
CA GLN A 217 5.10 30.66 -7.93
C GLN A 217 5.22 29.15 -8.27
N CYS A 218 4.40 28.68 -9.21
CA CYS A 218 4.47 27.31 -9.71
C CYS A 218 5.83 27.04 -10.38
N LEU A 219 6.44 25.90 -10.07
CA LEU A 219 7.70 25.48 -10.69
C LEU A 219 7.47 24.79 -12.04
N GLY A 220 6.22 24.42 -12.36
CA GLY A 220 5.85 23.72 -13.59
C GLY A 220 6.19 22.22 -13.53
N GLY A 221 6.39 21.69 -12.32
CA GLY A 221 6.76 20.30 -12.07
C GLY A 221 7.23 20.10 -10.64
N SER A 222 6.93 18.93 -10.07
CA SER A 222 7.24 18.57 -8.68
C SER A 222 6.63 19.52 -7.64
N ASP A 223 5.46 20.08 -7.93
CA ASP A 223 4.80 21.08 -7.08
C ASP A 223 4.06 20.46 -5.87
N GLY A 224 3.97 19.13 -5.78
CA GLY A 224 3.63 18.44 -4.53
C GLY A 224 2.30 17.68 -4.47
N TYR A 225 1.69 17.32 -5.60
CA TYR A 225 0.63 16.29 -5.61
C TYR A 225 1.13 14.96 -5.05
N ILE A 226 2.41 14.64 -5.24
CA ILE A 226 3.12 13.48 -4.71
C ILE A 226 4.33 13.99 -3.95
N SER A 227 4.33 13.72 -2.65
CA SER A 227 5.35 14.24 -1.76
C SER A 227 5.88 13.18 -0.81
N MET A 228 7.12 13.37 -0.37
CA MET A 228 7.69 12.66 0.76
C MET A 228 7.05 13.13 2.07
N PRO A 229 7.22 12.42 3.21
CA PRO A 229 6.72 12.90 4.49
C PRO A 229 7.15 14.33 4.79
N MET A 230 6.21 15.17 5.23
CA MET A 230 6.45 16.59 5.51
C MET A 230 7.64 16.82 6.46
N ASN A 231 7.81 15.95 7.45
CA ASN A 231 8.94 16.03 8.38
C ASN A 231 10.30 15.89 7.67
N LEU A 232 10.38 15.08 6.62
CA LEU A 232 11.59 14.94 5.81
C LEU A 232 11.79 16.14 4.89
N ILE A 233 10.72 16.64 4.28
CA ILE A 233 10.74 17.85 3.44
C ILE A 233 11.25 19.05 4.24
N ASN A 234 10.72 19.24 5.45
CA ASN A 234 11.14 20.30 6.37
C ASN A 234 12.59 20.15 6.79
N PHE A 235 13.05 18.93 7.05
CA PHE A 235 14.43 18.65 7.43
C PHE A 235 15.43 19.08 6.34
N PHE A 236 15.07 18.92 5.07
CA PHE A 236 15.88 19.35 3.92
C PHE A 236 15.53 20.76 3.39
N THR A 237 14.67 21.51 4.10
CA THR A 237 14.27 22.87 3.73
C THR A 237 13.72 23.02 2.30
N LEU A 238 13.09 21.96 1.78
CA LEU A 238 12.48 21.95 0.45
C LEU A 238 11.17 22.78 0.44
N PRO A 239 10.75 23.33 -0.73
CA PRO A 239 9.51 24.10 -0.84
C PRO A 239 8.30 23.31 -0.33
N PHE A 240 7.37 23.96 0.35
CA PHE A 240 6.20 23.27 0.89
C PHE A 240 5.27 22.76 -0.23
N PRO A 241 4.92 21.46 -0.26
CA PRO A 241 3.88 20.95 -1.15
C PRO A 241 2.49 21.23 -0.54
N LEU A 242 1.98 22.47 -0.63
CA LEU A 242 0.57 22.74 -0.29
C LEU A 242 -0.27 22.76 -1.56
N PHE A 243 -1.07 21.72 -1.74
CA PHE A 243 -2.26 21.77 -2.60
C PHE A 243 -3.49 21.86 -1.71
N ALA A 244 -4.12 23.03 -1.66
CA ALA A 244 -5.43 23.17 -1.01
C ALA A 244 -6.53 22.75 -2.00
N GLY A 245 -7.22 21.66 -1.70
CA GLY A 245 -8.62 21.53 -2.12
C GLY A 245 -9.47 22.49 -1.29
N VAL A 246 -10.49 23.12 -1.89
CA VAL A 246 -11.36 24.12 -1.23
C VAL A 246 -12.29 23.45 -0.19
N LEU A 247 -11.73 22.93 0.91
CA LEU A 247 -12.49 22.37 2.05
C LEU A 247 -11.69 22.50 3.37
N VAL A 248 -11.11 23.69 3.62
CA VAL A 248 -10.17 23.94 4.75
C VAL A 248 -10.82 23.88 6.15
N VAL A 249 -12.15 23.70 6.28
CA VAL A 249 -12.80 23.62 7.60
C VAL A 249 -13.13 22.18 8.03
N LYS A 250 -13.03 21.17 7.15
CA LYS A 250 -13.36 19.78 7.48
C LYS A 250 -12.48 18.76 6.74
N LYS A 251 -11.38 18.31 7.37
CA LYS A 251 -10.63 17.04 7.17
C LYS A 251 -10.29 16.54 5.73
N ASP A 252 -10.65 17.26 4.66
CA ASP A 252 -10.57 16.85 3.27
C ASP A 252 -9.79 17.91 2.45
N ALA A 253 -8.54 18.22 2.86
CA ALA A 253 -7.79 19.41 2.42
C ALA A 253 -6.82 19.25 1.22
N ILE A 254 -6.65 18.04 0.69
CA ILE A 254 -6.04 17.82 -0.64
C ILE A 254 -7.07 17.04 -1.43
N ASP A 255 -7.09 17.17 -2.75
CA ASP A 255 -7.85 16.28 -3.61
C ASP A 255 -7.24 14.86 -3.59
N TYR A 256 -7.27 14.24 -2.41
CA TYR A 256 -6.82 12.90 -2.09
C TYR A 256 -7.69 11.84 -2.78
N MET A 257 -8.80 12.27 -3.38
CA MET A 257 -9.71 11.46 -4.17
C MET A 257 -9.40 11.47 -5.66
N LEU A 258 -8.46 12.32 -6.09
CA LEU A 258 -7.86 12.22 -7.41
C LEU A 258 -7.10 10.88 -7.52
N PRO A 259 -7.37 10.06 -8.55
CA PRO A 259 -6.59 8.87 -8.84
C PRO A 259 -5.11 9.24 -9.02
N GLY A 260 -4.20 8.44 -8.45
CA GLY A 260 -2.77 8.73 -8.46
C GLY A 260 -2.18 8.86 -9.87
N ILE A 261 -2.77 8.24 -10.89
CA ILE A 261 -2.37 8.45 -12.30
C ILE A 261 -2.34 9.94 -12.66
N PHE A 262 -3.37 10.68 -12.26
CA PHE A 262 -3.46 12.12 -12.53
C PHE A 262 -2.52 12.91 -11.61
N GLY A 263 -2.33 12.50 -10.36
CA GLY A 263 -1.36 13.13 -9.46
C GLY A 263 0.08 13.00 -9.95
N VAL A 264 0.50 11.79 -10.36
CA VAL A 264 1.82 11.52 -10.93
C VAL A 264 2.01 12.29 -12.23
N ALA A 265 0.99 12.25 -13.10
CA ALA A 265 1.05 12.92 -14.39
C ALA A 265 1.14 14.44 -14.24
N PHE A 266 0.40 15.04 -13.31
CA PHE A 266 0.47 16.47 -13.07
C PHE A 266 1.83 16.90 -12.52
N ASP A 267 2.36 16.21 -11.50
CA ASP A 267 3.63 16.59 -10.89
C ASP A 267 4.84 16.33 -11.81
N PHE A 268 4.86 15.20 -12.53
CA PHE A 268 6.06 14.74 -13.24
C PHE A 268 5.86 14.61 -14.76
N GLY A 269 4.68 14.95 -15.27
CA GLY A 269 4.31 14.82 -16.68
C GLY A 269 3.95 13.39 -17.08
N TYR A 270 3.49 13.24 -18.32
CA TYR A 270 3.26 11.92 -18.90
C TYR A 270 4.52 11.05 -18.95
N GLY A 271 5.71 11.65 -19.09
CA GLY A 271 6.99 10.94 -19.00
C GLY A 271 7.21 10.30 -17.62
N GLY A 272 6.95 11.03 -16.54
CA GLY A 272 7.04 10.52 -15.18
C GLY A 272 6.01 9.41 -14.89
N LEU A 273 4.77 9.56 -15.36
CA LEU A 273 3.76 8.51 -15.27
C LEU A 273 4.19 7.24 -15.99
N LEU A 274 4.69 7.35 -17.22
CA LEU A 274 5.18 6.20 -17.99
C LEU A 274 6.35 5.50 -17.28
N ALA A 275 7.28 6.27 -16.73
CA ALA A 275 8.40 5.72 -15.96
C ALA A 275 7.91 4.91 -14.73
N LEU A 276 6.93 5.43 -13.99
CA LEU A 276 6.32 4.73 -12.87
C LEU A 276 5.61 3.43 -13.33
N MET A 277 4.85 3.47 -14.41
CA MET A 277 4.17 2.28 -14.95
C MET A 277 5.15 1.20 -15.39
N VAL A 278 6.23 1.59 -16.07
CA VAL A 278 7.32 0.69 -16.46
C VAL A 278 7.99 0.09 -15.23
N TRP A 279 8.26 0.90 -14.19
CA TRP A 279 8.82 0.41 -12.94
C TRP A 279 7.93 -0.64 -12.27
N ILE A 280 6.62 -0.37 -12.15
CA ILE A 280 5.65 -1.31 -11.60
C ILE A 280 5.66 -2.64 -12.36
N MET A 281 5.71 -2.56 -13.70
CA MET A 281 5.80 -3.74 -14.55
C MET A 281 7.08 -4.53 -14.28
N ILE A 282 8.24 -3.87 -14.21
CA ILE A 282 9.54 -4.49 -13.92
C ILE A 282 9.50 -5.24 -12.58
N VAL A 283 9.06 -4.57 -11.51
CA VAL A 283 8.98 -5.16 -10.16
C VAL A 283 8.04 -6.36 -10.15
N THR A 284 6.89 -6.25 -10.82
CA THR A 284 5.88 -7.31 -10.88
C THR A 284 6.40 -8.54 -11.63
N LEU A 285 6.94 -8.35 -12.84
CA LEU A 285 7.47 -9.44 -13.66
C LEU A 285 8.64 -10.14 -12.97
N THR A 286 9.55 -9.36 -12.37
CA THR A 286 10.69 -9.87 -11.60
C THR A 286 10.22 -10.69 -10.41
N GLY A 287 9.29 -10.16 -9.61
CA GLY A 287 8.75 -10.86 -8.45
C GLY A 287 8.12 -12.20 -8.81
N PHE A 288 7.30 -12.25 -9.86
CA PHE A 288 6.70 -13.51 -10.33
C PHE A 288 7.74 -14.49 -10.90
N TYR A 289 8.74 -14.00 -11.62
CA TYR A 289 9.83 -14.82 -12.15
C TYR A 289 10.62 -15.49 -11.02
N ILE A 290 11.02 -14.73 -9.99
CA ILE A 290 11.74 -15.26 -8.83
C ILE A 290 10.87 -16.24 -8.05
N LEU A 291 9.59 -15.94 -7.87
CA LEU A 291 8.66 -16.83 -7.18
C LEU A 291 8.52 -18.18 -7.90
N ARG A 292 8.52 -18.18 -9.23
CA ARG A 292 8.57 -19.41 -10.03
C ARG A 292 9.84 -20.21 -9.76
N ASN A 293 10.99 -19.55 -9.65
CA ASN A 293 12.27 -20.19 -9.36
C ASN A 293 12.29 -20.81 -7.94
N TYR A 294 11.83 -20.08 -6.92
CA TYR A 294 11.71 -20.62 -5.55
C TYR A 294 10.79 -21.83 -5.49
N ARG A 295 9.64 -21.75 -6.15
CA ARG A 295 8.71 -22.88 -6.26
C ARG A 295 9.34 -24.10 -6.91
N SER A 296 10.13 -23.90 -7.98
CA SER A 296 10.83 -24.99 -8.66
C SER A 296 11.85 -25.65 -7.72
N LYS A 297 12.64 -24.84 -6.99
CA LYS A 297 13.62 -25.35 -6.02
C LYS A 297 12.96 -26.10 -4.86
N ARG A 298 11.82 -25.60 -4.35
CA ARG A 298 11.03 -26.25 -3.30
C ARG A 298 10.50 -27.61 -3.76
N LYS A 299 9.97 -27.70 -4.98
CA LYS A 299 9.50 -28.98 -5.56
C LYS A 299 10.62 -29.99 -5.75
N ASN A 300 11.84 -29.53 -5.97
CA ASN A 300 13.03 -30.37 -6.02
C ASN A 300 13.58 -30.70 -4.61
N GLY A 301 12.82 -30.44 -3.54
CA GLY A 301 13.16 -30.79 -2.16
C GLY A 301 13.97 -29.74 -1.38
N SER A 302 14.36 -28.62 -2.00
CA SER A 302 15.16 -27.60 -1.31
C SER A 302 14.33 -26.77 -0.33
N ARG A 303 14.73 -26.79 0.96
CA ARG A 303 14.11 -25.97 2.03
C ARG A 303 14.79 -24.61 2.24
N MET A 304 15.88 -24.34 1.53
CA MET A 304 16.73 -23.16 1.73
C MET A 304 16.01 -21.84 1.48
N TYR A 305 15.03 -21.83 0.58
CA TYR A 305 14.38 -20.60 0.11
C TYR A 305 12.97 -20.38 0.69
N LEU A 306 12.53 -21.19 1.65
CA LEU A 306 11.15 -21.11 2.17
C LEU A 306 10.82 -19.76 2.81
N GLY A 307 11.73 -19.21 3.63
CA GLY A 307 11.54 -17.87 4.22
C GLY A 307 11.48 -16.79 3.15
N ARG A 308 12.38 -16.84 2.16
CA ARG A 308 12.40 -15.91 1.02
C ARG A 308 11.14 -16.03 0.15
N GLU A 309 10.62 -17.23 -0.05
CA GLU A 309 9.37 -17.44 -0.78
C GLU A 309 8.19 -16.78 -0.06
N ALA A 310 8.04 -16.98 1.25
CA ALA A 310 6.96 -16.35 2.02
C ALA A 310 7.04 -14.82 2.02
N LEU A 311 8.24 -14.28 2.24
CA LEU A 311 8.46 -12.84 2.28
C LEU A 311 8.20 -12.21 0.90
N LEU A 312 8.65 -12.83 -0.19
CA LEU A 312 8.36 -12.37 -1.55
C LEU A 312 6.87 -12.37 -1.86
N ILE A 313 6.12 -13.40 -1.42
CA ILE A 313 4.66 -13.45 -1.61
C ILE A 313 3.99 -12.26 -0.91
N GLY A 314 4.36 -11.97 0.34
CA GLY A 314 3.81 -10.82 1.07
C GLY A 314 4.21 -9.48 0.43
N ALA A 315 5.48 -9.32 0.07
CA ALA A 315 6.02 -8.11 -0.54
C ALA A 315 5.31 -7.77 -1.86
N LEU A 316 5.23 -8.76 -2.75
CA LEU A 316 4.61 -8.63 -4.06
C LEU A 316 3.11 -8.36 -3.94
N THR A 317 2.43 -9.01 -2.98
CA THR A 317 1.00 -8.77 -2.74
C THR A 317 0.75 -7.34 -2.30
N ALA A 318 1.47 -6.88 -1.26
CA ALA A 318 1.30 -5.53 -0.74
C ALA A 318 1.65 -4.46 -1.78
N PHE A 319 2.74 -4.66 -2.53
CA PHE A 319 3.15 -3.77 -3.62
C PHE A 319 2.09 -3.68 -4.73
N LEU A 320 1.54 -4.81 -5.18
CA LEU A 320 0.51 -4.83 -6.22
C LEU A 320 -0.79 -4.18 -5.74
N SER A 321 -1.25 -4.52 -4.54
CA SER A 321 -2.47 -3.93 -3.98
C SER A 321 -2.31 -2.44 -3.77
N GLN A 322 -1.16 -1.99 -3.23
CA GLN A 322 -0.88 -0.57 -3.08
C GLN A 322 -0.82 0.15 -4.44
N SER A 323 -0.18 -0.46 -5.44
CA SER A 323 -0.09 0.11 -6.80
C SER A 323 -1.46 0.31 -7.43
N ILE A 324 -2.35 -0.69 -7.33
CA ILE A 324 -3.70 -0.62 -7.89
C ILE A 324 -4.52 0.47 -7.18
N ILE A 325 -4.56 0.45 -5.84
CA ILE A 325 -5.33 1.44 -5.09
C ILE A 325 -4.78 2.85 -5.34
N ALA A 326 -3.47 3.03 -5.32
CA ALA A 326 -2.87 4.34 -5.46
C ALA A 326 -3.06 4.93 -6.85
N LEU A 327 -2.83 4.16 -7.91
CA LEU A 327 -2.97 4.63 -9.28
C LEU A 327 -4.43 4.93 -9.66
N PHE A 328 -5.36 4.05 -9.29
CA PHE A 328 -6.71 4.07 -9.84
C PHE A 328 -7.79 4.58 -8.88
N LEU A 329 -7.53 4.62 -7.58
CA LEU A 329 -8.53 5.07 -6.60
C LEU A 329 -8.08 6.34 -5.90
N PHE A 330 -6.96 6.31 -5.17
CA PHE A 330 -6.59 7.40 -4.25
C PHE A 330 -5.10 7.69 -4.26
N ASN A 331 -4.71 8.89 -4.74
CA ASN A 331 -3.36 9.45 -4.62
C ASN A 331 -2.77 9.29 -3.21
N ARG A 332 -3.60 9.42 -2.16
CA ARG A 332 -3.15 9.38 -0.74
C ARG A 332 -2.37 8.11 -0.40
N THR A 333 -2.54 7.04 -1.15
CA THR A 333 -1.81 5.78 -1.01
C THR A 333 -0.37 5.84 -1.57
N PHE A 334 0.00 6.91 -2.28
CA PHE A 334 1.34 7.28 -2.76
C PHE A 334 1.81 8.65 -2.23
N ASN A 335 1.32 9.08 -1.06
CA ASN A 335 1.74 10.37 -0.50
C ASN A 335 2.28 10.23 0.93
N GLY A 336 3.28 11.05 1.26
CA GLY A 336 3.94 11.08 2.54
C GLY A 336 4.54 9.74 2.94
N ILE A 337 4.19 9.26 4.13
CA ILE A 337 4.71 7.98 4.68
C ILE A 337 4.27 6.79 3.82
N ALA A 338 3.10 6.86 3.16
CA ALA A 338 2.63 5.77 2.29
C ALA A 338 3.56 5.59 1.07
N MET A 339 4.17 6.67 0.57
CA MET A 339 5.17 6.58 -0.50
C MET A 339 6.46 5.92 -0.04
N LEU A 340 6.94 6.21 1.17
CA LEU A 340 8.09 5.51 1.75
C LEU A 340 7.82 4.00 1.87
N VAL A 341 6.63 3.62 2.34
CA VAL A 341 6.21 2.22 2.40
C VAL A 341 6.19 1.61 1.00
N TYR A 342 5.71 2.34 0.00
CA TYR A 342 5.67 1.86 -1.38
C TYR A 342 7.07 1.57 -1.94
N ILE A 343 7.99 2.52 -1.76
CA ILE A 343 9.39 2.40 -2.17
C ILE A 343 10.04 1.22 -1.44
N PHE A 344 9.79 1.08 -0.13
CA PHE A 344 10.29 -0.03 0.67
C PHE A 344 9.79 -1.38 0.17
N LEU A 345 8.49 -1.53 -0.11
CA LEU A 345 7.91 -2.78 -0.62
C LEU A 345 8.44 -3.12 -2.02
N SER A 346 8.58 -2.12 -2.89
CA SER A 346 9.25 -2.26 -4.20
C SER A 346 10.67 -2.78 -4.05
N ALA A 347 11.46 -2.14 -3.18
CA ALA A 347 12.84 -2.51 -2.90
C ALA A 347 12.93 -3.93 -2.33
N LEU A 348 12.01 -4.33 -1.45
CA LEU A 348 11.94 -5.66 -0.87
C LEU A 348 11.73 -6.74 -1.95
N VAL A 349 10.87 -6.50 -2.94
CA VAL A 349 10.68 -7.42 -4.07
C VAL A 349 11.97 -7.51 -4.89
N MET A 350 12.54 -6.37 -5.28
CA MET A 350 13.75 -6.30 -6.11
C MET A 350 14.99 -6.89 -5.42
N ALA A 351 15.05 -6.82 -4.10
CA ALA A 351 16.14 -7.38 -3.30
C ALA A 351 16.36 -8.88 -3.51
N HIS A 352 15.35 -9.60 -4.00
CA HIS A 352 15.45 -11.04 -4.27
C HIS A 352 16.20 -11.38 -5.56
N ILE A 353 16.51 -10.41 -6.43
CA ILE A 353 17.26 -10.64 -7.69
C ILE A 353 18.66 -11.15 -7.39
N LEU A 354 19.36 -10.46 -6.49
CA LEU A 354 20.71 -10.81 -6.10
C LEU A 354 20.61 -11.82 -4.95
N SER A 355 20.61 -13.10 -5.28
CA SER A 355 21.00 -14.12 -4.31
C SER A 355 22.38 -14.60 -4.71
N ILE A 356 23.42 -14.08 -4.05
CA ILE A 356 24.75 -14.67 -4.13
C ILE A 356 24.59 -16.17 -3.85
N LYS A 357 25.06 -17.03 -4.77
CA LYS A 357 25.22 -18.45 -4.49
C LYS A 357 26.16 -18.55 -3.29
N ARG A 358 25.61 -18.71 -2.09
CA ARG A 358 26.37 -19.21 -0.95
C ARG A 358 26.63 -20.69 -1.24
N ASN A 359 27.79 -20.98 -1.82
CA ASN A 359 28.37 -22.31 -1.73
C ASN A 359 28.72 -22.47 -0.24
N ILE A 360 27.88 -23.18 0.50
CA ILE A 360 28.24 -23.73 1.81
C ILE A 360 28.64 -25.16 1.55
#